data_AF-A0AAV5DHP1-F1
#
_entry.id   AF-A0AAV5DHP1-F1
#
_cell.length_a   1.000
_cell.length_b   1.000
_cell.length_c   1.000
_cell.angle_alpha   90.00
_cell.angle_beta   90.00
_cell.angle_gamma   90.00
#
_symmetry.space_group_name_H-M   'P 1'
#
loop_
_entity.id
_entity.type
_entity.pdbx_description
1 polymer ?
#
loop_
_entity_poly.entity_id
_entity_poly.type
_entity_poly.pdbx_seq_one_letter_code
_entity_poly.pdbx_strand_id
1 'polypeptide(L)' 'MPAQVAKRKILADRPDVQVVVLPEGSFVTMEFNPKRVRVFVDHANLVAQVPKIG' A
#
# COMPACT_ATOMS: atom_id res chain seq x y z
N MET A 1 -4.66 -8.27 7.55
CA MET A 1 -5.81 -7.64 6.82
C MET A 1 -5.63 -7.90 5.33
N PRO A 2 -6.66 -8.28 4.54
CA PRO A 2 -6.49 -8.50 3.10
C PRO A 2 -6.16 -7.22 2.32
N ALA A 3 -5.34 -7.33 1.27
CA ALA A 3 -4.90 -6.21 0.43
C ALA A 3 -6.07 -5.36 -0.10
N GLN A 4 -7.13 -6.03 -0.56
CA GLN A 4 -8.31 -5.37 -1.11
C GLN A 4 -9.07 -4.55 -0.05
N VAL A 5 -9.14 -5.05 1.19
CA VAL A 5 -9.75 -4.32 2.31
C VAL A 5 -8.90 -3.11 2.66
N ALA A 6 -7.58 -3.26 2.69
CA ALA A 6 -6.65 -2.17 2.94
C ALA A 6 -6.80 -1.05 1.89
N LYS A 7 -6.82 -1.41 0.61
CA LYS A 7 -7.01 -0.48 -0.51
C LYS A 7 -8.29 0.33 -0.37
N ARG A 8 -9.42 -0.33 -0.06
CA ARG A 8 -10.72 0.34 0.12
C ARG A 8 -10.69 1.33 1.28
N LYS A 9 -10.09 0.94 2.43
CA LYS A 9 -9.96 1.83 3.60
C LYS A 9 -9.11 3.05 3.28
N ILE A 10 -7.94 2.84 2.68
CA ILE A 10 -7.02 3.94 2.31
C ILE A 10 -7.70 4.93 1.37
N LEU A 11 -8.43 4.45 0.35
CA LEU A 11 -9.13 5.32 -0.60
C LEU A 11 -10.34 6.02 0.02
N ALA A 12 -10.97 5.44 1.05
CA ALA A 12 -12.03 6.10 1.80
C ALA A 12 -11.46 7.25 2.66
N ASP A 13 -10.32 7.03 3.32
CA ASP A 13 -9.67 8.03 4.17
C ASP A 13 -8.93 9.12 3.36
N ARG A 14 -8.34 8.73 2.23
CA ARG A 14 -7.50 9.54 1.34
C ARG A 14 -7.84 9.22 -0.12
N PRO A 15 -8.94 9.77 -0.67
CA PRO A 15 -9.34 9.50 -2.05
C PRO A 15 -8.36 10.08 -3.09
N ASP A 16 -7.46 10.97 -2.67
CA ASP A 16 -6.51 11.67 -3.50
C ASP A 16 -5.20 10.91 -3.74
N VAL A 17 -5.02 9.72 -3.14
CA VAL A 17 -3.77 8.95 -3.24
C VAL A 17 -3.92 7.72 -4.14
N GLN A 18 -2.84 7.40 -4.85
CA GLN A 18 -2.69 6.15 -5.58
C GLN A 18 -2.26 5.04 -4.62
N VAL A 19 -3.07 3.97 -4.55
CA VAL A 19 -2.72 2.77 -3.77
C VAL A 19 -2.06 1.73 -4.68
N VAL A 20 -0.82 1.36 -4.34
CA VAL A 20 -0.04 0.34 -5.06
C VAL A 20 0.14 -0.88 -4.16
N VAL A 21 -0.26 -2.05 -4.63
CA VAL A 21 -0.11 -3.31 -3.89
C VAL A 21 1.11 -4.04 -4.44
N LEU A 22 2.02 -4.45 -3.56
CA LEU A 22 3.28 -5.11 -3.91
C LEU A 22 3.55 -6.26 -2.95
N PRO A 23 4.21 -7.34 -3.38
CA PRO A 23 4.76 -8.33 -2.46
C PRO A 23 5.76 -7.69 -1.48
N GLU A 24 5.79 -8.15 -0.23
CA GLU A 24 6.81 -7.74 0.72
C GLU A 24 8.23 -8.03 0.20
N GLY A 25 9.19 -7.17 0.50
CA GLY A 25 10.56 -7.27 -0.01
C GLY A 25 10.75 -6.81 -1.47
N SER A 26 9.69 -6.36 -2.15
CA SER A 26 9.81 -5.78 -3.50
C SER A 26 10.75 -4.55 -3.49
N PHE A 27 11.69 -4.53 -4.43
CA PHE A 27 12.51 -3.34 -4.69
C PHE A 27 11.64 -2.22 -5.26
N VAL A 28 11.74 -1.03 -4.66
CA VAL A 28 10.95 0.14 -5.04
C VAL A 28 11.84 1.36 -5.20
N THR A 29 11.35 2.35 -5.96
CA THR A 29 12.03 3.64 -6.07
C THR A 29 12.06 4.34 -4.71
N MET A 30 13.19 5.00 -4.41
CA MET A 30 13.42 5.76 -3.16
C MET A 30 12.85 7.19 -3.21
N GLU A 31 12.22 7.57 -4.32
CA GLU A 31 11.53 8.87 -4.40
C GLU A 31 10.37 8.92 -3.41
N PHE A 32 10.13 10.09 -2.83
CA PHE A 32 8.96 10.35 -2.01
C PHE A 32 7.82 10.91 -2.88
N ASN A 33 6.67 10.24 -2.85
CA ASN A 33 5.44 10.73 -3.49
C ASN A 33 4.32 10.89 -2.44
N PRO A 34 3.92 12.13 -2.10
CA PRO A 34 2.88 12.38 -1.10
C PRO A 34 1.47 11.92 -1.53
N LYS A 35 1.31 11.55 -2.81
CA LYS A 35 0.07 11.05 -3.42
C LYS A 35 0.13 9.54 -3.67
N ARG A 36 1.04 8.81 -3.03
CA ARG A 36 1.17 7.36 -3.16
C ARG A 36 1.14 6.69 -1.79
N VAL A 37 0.48 5.53 -1.72
CA VAL A 37 0.55 4.62 -0.57
C VAL A 37 0.90 3.23 -1.11
N ARG A 38 2.02 2.68 -0.66
CA ARG A 38 2.43 1.31 -0.97
C ARG A 38 1.89 0.37 0.12
N VAL A 39 1.20 -0.69 -0.32
CA VAL A 39 0.68 -1.76 0.53
C VAL A 39 1.49 -3.02 0.24
N PHE A 40 2.37 -3.38 1.16
CA PHE A 40 3.17 -4.60 1.06
C PHE A 40 2.37 -5.80 1.58
N VAL A 41 2.33 -6.88 0.81
CA VAL A 41 1.56 -8.09 1.11
C VAL A 41 2.44 -9.33 1.17
N ASP A 42 2.08 -10.25 2.05
CA ASP A 42 2.70 -11.57 2.13
C ASP A 42 2.17 -12.54 1.04
N HIS A 43 2.64 -13.79 1.07
CA HIS A 43 2.21 -14.85 0.16
C HIS A 43 0.71 -15.18 0.25
N ALA A 44 0.05 -14.84 1.36
CA ALA A 44 -1.39 -15.02 1.57
C ALA A 44 -2.23 -13.79 1.14
N ASN A 45 -1.61 -12.79 0.47
CA ASN A 45 -2.23 -11.51 0.12
C ASN A 45 -2.73 -10.70 1.32
N LEU A 46 -2.12 -10.90 2.49
CA LEU A 46 -2.37 -10.12 3.69
C LEU A 46 -1.34 -9.00 3.81
N VAL A 47 -1.78 -7.84 4.27
CA VAL A 47 -0.90 -6.70 4.56
C VAL A 47 0.13 -7.12 5.58
N ALA A 48 1.40 -7.13 5.16
CA ALA A 48 2.55 -7.55 5.94
C ALA A 48 3.21 -6.38 6.69
N GLN A 49 3.02 -5.15 6.21
CA GLN A 49 3.61 -3.94 6.80
C GLN A 49 2.58 -2.81 6.88
N VAL A 50 2.72 -1.94 7.87
CA VAL A 50 1.85 -0.76 8.02
C VAL A 50 2.00 0.14 6.78
N PRO A 51 0.94 0.36 5.97
CA PRO A 51 1.01 1.22 4.80
C PRO A 51 1.27 2.68 5.21
N LYS A 52 2.13 3.36 4.45
CA LYS A 52 2.51 4.76 4.69
C LYS A 52 2.47 5.53 3.38
N ILE A 53 2.29 6.85 3.49
CA ILE A 53 2.44 7.76 2.35
C ILE A 53 3.92 7.78 1.93
N GLY A 54 4.18 7.63 0.64
CA GLY A 54 5.53 7.60 0.08
C GLY A 54 5.62 7.01 -1.33
#